data_AF-A0A7S3E1J5-F1
#
_entry.id   AF-A0A7S3E1J5-F1
#
_cell.length_a   1.000
_cell.length_b   1.000
_cell.length_c   1.000
_cell.angle_alpha   90.00
_cell.angle_beta   90.00
_cell.angle_gamma   90.00
#
_symmetry.space_group_name_H-M   'P 1'
#
loop_
_entity.id
_entity.type
_entity.pdbx_description
1 polymer ?
#
loop_
_entity_poly.entity_id
_entity_poly.type
_entity_poly.pdbx_seq_one_letter_code
_entity_poly.pdbx_strand_id
1 'polypeptide(L)'
;LKHSEFACYREVPEEVLCLCPLHSGSFALARELIDQTLKFHPQADIIHIGCDEVFSLGTCEKCKLKASNKGIEHVFVDFVEKLLGHCKAKKVRPLIWHDMMESYPSTLLSEKLGSMEAEPV
;
A
#
# COMPACT_ATOMS: atom_id res chain seq x y z
N LEU A 1 11.12 -1.42 -7.30
CA LEU A 1 11.66 -2.80 -7.34
C LEU A 1 12.75 -2.99 -8.43
N LYS A 2 13.76 -2.11 -8.45
CA LYS A 2 14.77 -2.07 -9.52
C LYS A 2 15.85 -3.17 -9.41
N HIS A 3 16.10 -3.69 -8.21
CA HIS A 3 17.06 -4.76 -7.98
C HIS A 3 16.46 -6.13 -8.31
N SER A 4 17.26 -7.01 -8.90
CA SER A 4 16.83 -8.34 -9.37
C SER A 4 16.34 -9.25 -8.24
N GLU A 5 16.92 -9.13 -7.05
CA GLU A 5 16.49 -9.87 -5.85
C GLU A 5 15.04 -9.60 -5.44
N PHE A 6 14.51 -8.41 -5.79
CA PHE A 6 13.12 -8.03 -5.52
C PHE A 6 12.21 -8.14 -6.74
N ALA A 7 12.69 -8.69 -7.86
CA ALA A 7 11.92 -8.77 -9.10
C ALA A 7 10.68 -9.68 -8.96
N CYS A 8 10.73 -10.69 -8.09
CA CYS A 8 9.60 -11.58 -7.83
C CYS A 8 8.38 -10.88 -7.20
N TYR A 9 8.56 -9.69 -6.62
CA TYR A 9 7.47 -8.93 -6.00
C TYR A 9 6.77 -7.98 -6.96
N ARG A 10 7.22 -7.87 -8.22
CA ARG A 10 6.63 -6.94 -9.18
C ARG A 10 5.24 -7.41 -9.59
N GLU A 11 4.34 -6.46 -9.81
CA GLU A 11 3.02 -6.71 -10.39
C GLU A 11 3.15 -7.12 -11.86
N VAL A 12 4.00 -6.42 -12.62
CA VAL A 12 4.39 -6.78 -13.99
C VAL A 12 5.88 -7.11 -13.97
N PRO A 13 6.33 -8.29 -14.43
CA PRO A 13 7.74 -8.70 -14.33
C PRO A 13 8.74 -7.69 -14.91
N GLU A 14 8.36 -7.03 -16.00
CA GLU A 14 9.15 -6.05 -16.74
C GLU A 14 9.14 -4.64 -16.10
N GLU A 15 8.21 -4.35 -15.20
CA GLU A 15 8.04 -3.03 -14.60
C GLU A 15 8.51 -2.99 -13.15
N VAL A 16 9.25 -1.93 -12.80
CA VAL A 16 9.83 -1.79 -11.46
C VAL A 16 8.99 -0.94 -10.51
N LEU A 17 7.90 -0.35 -10.99
CA LEU A 17 7.14 0.69 -10.30
C LEU A 17 6.06 0.12 -9.37
N CYS A 18 5.42 -0.99 -9.75
CA CYS A 18 4.30 -1.54 -8.99
C CYS A 18 4.68 -2.84 -8.26
N LEU A 19 4.47 -2.85 -6.94
CA LEU A 19 4.54 -4.03 -6.09
C LEU A 19 3.24 -4.82 -6.19
N CYS A 20 3.31 -6.13 -6.41
CA CYS A 20 2.15 -7.01 -6.35
C CYS A 20 1.66 -7.16 -4.90
N PRO A 21 0.49 -6.63 -4.51
CA PRO A 21 0.04 -6.72 -3.12
C PRO A 21 -0.39 -8.13 -2.68
N LEU A 22 -0.63 -9.03 -3.63
CA LEU A 22 -1.05 -10.41 -3.37
C LEU A 22 0.10 -11.43 -3.43
N HIS A 23 1.33 -10.99 -3.70
CA HIS A 23 2.49 -11.84 -3.52
C HIS A 23 2.78 -12.01 -2.01
N SER A 24 3.04 -13.25 -1.59
CA SER A 24 3.08 -13.63 -0.15
C SER A 24 4.13 -12.85 0.65
N GLY A 25 5.25 -12.49 0.04
CA GLY A 25 6.30 -11.70 0.69
C GLY A 25 6.20 -10.18 0.50
N SER A 26 5.24 -9.66 -0.26
CA SER A 26 5.16 -8.21 -0.53
C SER A 26 4.88 -7.39 0.73
N PHE A 27 3.97 -7.88 1.58
CA PHE A 27 3.71 -7.23 2.86
C PHE A 27 4.94 -7.28 3.78
N ALA A 28 5.68 -8.40 3.77
CA ALA A 28 6.90 -8.56 4.55
C ALA A 28 8.02 -7.61 4.08
N LEU A 29 8.14 -7.39 2.77
CA LEU A 29 9.06 -6.41 2.21
C LEU A 29 8.67 -4.97 2.61
N ALA A 30 7.39 -4.61 2.45
CA ALA A 30 6.93 -3.26 2.75
C ALA A 30 7.06 -2.90 4.25
N ARG A 31 6.70 -3.82 5.15
CA ARG A 31 6.89 -3.62 6.60
C ARG A 31 8.36 -3.44 6.98
N GLU A 32 9.28 -4.14 6.31
CA GLU A 32 10.70 -4.05 6.59
C GLU A 32 11.24 -2.68 6.18
N LEU A 33 10.81 -2.16 5.03
CA LEU A 33 11.16 -0.80 4.59
C LEU A 33 10.64 0.26 5.57
N ILE A 34 9.42 0.10 6.07
CA ILE A 34 8.85 0.97 7.12
C ILE A 34 9.72 0.88 8.39
N ASP A 35 10.02 -0.33 8.86
CA ASP A 35 10.77 -0.56 10.10
C ASP A 35 12.20 0.00 10.02
N GLN A 36 12.88 -0.19 8.89
CA GLN A 36 14.20 0.39 8.65
C GLN A 36 14.14 1.92 8.63
N THR A 37 13.14 2.50 7.95
CA THR A 37 12.98 3.96 7.90
C THR A 37 12.80 4.53 9.30
N LEU A 38 11.91 3.96 10.11
CA LEU A 38 11.66 4.40 11.49
C LEU A 38 12.88 4.19 12.40
N LYS A 39 13.67 3.14 12.17
CA LYS A 39 14.93 2.93 12.90
C LYS A 39 15.92 4.08 12.72
N PHE A 40 15.99 4.65 11.52
CA PHE A 40 16.84 5.82 11.25
C PHE A 40 16.22 7.15 11.69
N HIS A 41 14.92 7.17 12.00
CA HIS A 41 14.17 8.36 12.42
C HIS A 41 13.41 8.09 13.73
N PRO A 42 14.11 7.84 14.85
CA PRO A 42 13.49 7.36 16.09
C PRO A 42 12.54 8.38 16.76
N GLN A 43 12.58 9.64 16.33
CA GLN A 43 11.71 10.73 16.83
C GLN A 43 10.56 11.05 15.87
N ALA A 44 10.40 10.31 14.77
CA ALA A 44 9.35 10.56 13.81
C ALA A 44 8.00 10.09 14.35
N ASP A 45 7.04 11.02 14.46
CA ASP A 45 5.65 10.71 14.78
C ASP A 45 4.80 10.44 13.54
N ILE A 46 5.34 10.71 12.34
CA ILE A 46 4.67 10.61 11.04
C ILE A 46 5.57 9.86 10.06
N ILE A 47 4.97 9.02 9.21
CA ILE A 47 5.65 8.39 8.07
C ILE A 47 4.80 8.47 6.81
N HIS A 48 5.40 8.91 5.71
CA HIS A 48 4.76 8.85 4.39
C HIS A 48 5.11 7.52 3.71
N ILE A 49 4.11 6.70 3.37
CA ILE A 49 4.33 5.36 2.79
C ILE A 49 4.05 5.29 1.27
N GLY A 50 3.75 6.43 0.64
CA GLY A 50 3.61 6.55 -0.81
C GLY A 50 2.22 6.13 -1.27
N CYS A 51 2.17 5.03 -2.03
CA CYS A 51 0.96 4.44 -2.63
C CYS A 51 0.36 5.25 -3.80
N ASP A 52 1.16 6.04 -4.49
CA ASP A 52 0.82 6.81 -5.70
C ASP A 52 1.03 6.03 -7.00
N GLU A 53 0.28 6.40 -8.04
CA GLU A 53 0.55 6.10 -9.46
C GLU A 53 0.81 4.60 -9.79
N VAL A 54 0.22 3.67 -9.03
CA VAL A 54 0.33 2.23 -9.27
C VAL A 54 -0.62 1.77 -10.38
N PHE A 55 -0.51 2.39 -11.57
CA PHE A 55 -1.44 2.18 -12.69
C PHE A 55 -1.47 0.75 -13.25
N SER A 56 -0.40 -0.01 -13.04
CA SER A 56 -0.32 -1.42 -13.46
C SER A 56 -0.92 -2.40 -12.45
N LEU A 57 -1.47 -1.92 -11.32
CA LEU A 57 -2.12 -2.75 -10.31
C LEU A 57 -3.29 -3.54 -10.91
N GLY A 58 -3.41 -4.82 -10.56
CA GLY A 58 -4.51 -5.66 -11.07
C GLY A 58 -4.18 -6.40 -12.36
N THR A 59 -2.94 -6.38 -12.81
CA THR A 59 -2.52 -7.01 -14.07
C THR A 59 -1.98 -8.42 -13.88
N CYS A 60 -1.35 -8.74 -12.75
CA CYS A 60 -0.91 -10.10 -12.48
C CYS A 60 -2.12 -11.03 -12.25
N GLU A 61 -1.97 -12.33 -12.47
CA GLU A 61 -3.07 -13.30 -12.42
C GLU A 61 -3.88 -13.23 -11.10
N LYS A 62 -3.20 -13.14 -9.95
CA LYS A 62 -3.85 -13.08 -8.64
C LYS A 62 -4.60 -11.76 -8.42
N CYS A 63 -3.96 -10.64 -8.75
CA CYS A 63 -4.56 -9.33 -8.58
C CYS A 63 -5.71 -9.13 -9.55
N LYS A 64 -5.57 -9.59 -10.79
CA LYS A 64 -6.64 -9.61 -11.80
C LYS A 64 -7.83 -10.44 -11.33
N LEU A 65 -7.61 -11.64 -10.81
CA LEU A 65 -8.69 -12.48 -10.27
C LEU A 65 -9.42 -11.78 -9.11
N LYS A 66 -8.69 -11.17 -8.18
CA LYS A 66 -9.31 -10.41 -7.08
C LYS A 66 -10.08 -9.20 -7.60
N ALA A 67 -9.51 -8.45 -8.54
CA ALA A 67 -10.13 -7.28 -9.15
C ALA A 67 -11.42 -7.65 -9.89
N SER A 68 -11.44 -8.76 -10.64
CA SER A 68 -12.66 -9.24 -11.32
C SER A 68 -13.76 -9.67 -10.35
N ASN A 69 -13.39 -10.14 -9.15
CA ASN A 69 -14.36 -10.62 -8.16
C ASN A 69 -14.87 -9.52 -7.22
N LYS A 70 -14.02 -8.55 -6.87
CA LYS A 70 -14.31 -7.55 -5.82
C LYS A 70 -14.11 -6.10 -6.25
N GLY A 71 -13.48 -5.84 -7.39
CA GLY A 71 -13.04 -4.50 -7.78
C GLY A 71 -11.55 -4.26 -7.50
N ILE A 72 -10.96 -3.37 -8.30
CA ILE A 72 -9.53 -3.02 -8.21
C ILE A 72 -9.22 -2.24 -6.92
N GLU A 73 -10.18 -1.42 -6.47
CA GLU A 73 -10.15 -0.69 -5.21
C GLU A 73 -9.91 -1.63 -4.03
N HIS A 74 -10.49 -2.84 -4.04
CA HIS A 74 -10.24 -3.85 -3.00
C HIS A 74 -8.84 -4.46 -3.08
N VAL A 75 -8.19 -4.48 -4.25
CA VAL A 75 -6.79 -4.92 -4.37
C VAL A 75 -5.87 -3.92 -3.66
N PHE A 76 -6.12 -2.62 -3.88
CA PHE A 76 -5.36 -1.52 -3.27
C PHE A 76 -5.65 -1.35 -1.77
N VAL A 77 -6.91 -1.11 -1.41
CA VAL A 77 -7.34 -0.72 -0.05
C VAL A 77 -7.03 -1.82 0.97
N ASP A 78 -7.23 -3.09 0.63
CA ASP A 78 -6.90 -4.20 1.56
C ASP A 78 -5.39 -4.30 1.83
N PHE A 79 -4.53 -3.85 0.90
CA PHE A 79 -3.08 -3.84 1.13
C PHE A 79 -2.67 -2.62 1.97
N VAL A 80 -3.23 -1.44 1.64
CA VAL A 80 -3.03 -0.21 2.40
C VAL A 80 -3.47 -0.39 3.86
N GLU A 81 -4.66 -0.95 4.11
CA GLU A 81 -5.17 -1.25 5.46
C GLU A 81 -4.15 -2.00 6.32
N LYS A 82 -3.48 -3.01 5.74
CA LYS A 82 -2.43 -3.77 6.45
C LYS A 82 -1.21 -2.92 6.77
N LEU A 83 -0.79 -2.05 5.86
CA LEU A 83 0.34 -1.13 6.09
C LEU A 83 0.00 -0.11 7.16
N LEU A 84 -1.20 0.49 7.12
CA LEU A 84 -1.66 1.41 8.16
C LEU A 84 -1.72 0.73 9.52
N GLY A 85 -2.20 -0.52 9.57
CA GLY A 85 -2.18 -1.33 10.79
C GLY A 85 -0.77 -1.55 11.35
N HIS A 86 0.22 -1.78 10.49
CA HIS A 86 1.62 -1.89 10.88
C HIS A 86 2.19 -0.56 11.41
N CYS A 87 1.93 0.56 10.74
CA CYS A 87 2.33 1.90 11.20
C CYS A 87 1.72 2.23 12.57
N LYS A 88 0.42 1.94 12.75
CA LYS A 88 -0.28 2.13 14.02
C LYS A 88 0.33 1.29 15.14
N ALA A 89 0.72 0.04 14.88
CA ALA A 89 1.41 -0.79 15.85
C ALA A 89 2.79 -0.24 16.26
N LYS A 90 3.43 0.53 15.38
CA LYS A 90 4.68 1.27 15.65
C LYS A 90 4.45 2.63 16.30
N LYS A 91 3.19 3.01 16.57
CA LYS A 91 2.77 4.30 17.15
C LYS A 91 3.17 5.51 16.30
N VAL A 92 3.22 5.34 14.97
CA VAL A 92 3.45 6.43 14.02
C VAL A 92 2.21 6.65 13.17
N ARG A 93 1.96 7.91 12.79
CA ARG A 93 0.84 8.28 11.93
C ARG A 93 1.24 8.12 10.45
N PRO A 94 0.59 7.22 9.69
CA PRO A 94 0.88 7.07 8.27
C PRO A 94 0.25 8.20 7.43
N LEU A 95 0.93 8.59 6.36
CA LEU A 95 0.43 9.41 5.25
C LEU A 95 0.55 8.64 3.94
N ILE A 96 -0.42 8.82 3.05
CA ILE A 96 -0.43 8.27 1.70
C ILE A 96 -0.87 9.34 0.71
N TRP A 97 -0.46 9.20 -0.55
CA TRP A 97 -0.98 10.02 -1.63
C TRP A 97 -2.46 9.70 -1.90
N HIS A 98 -3.21 10.71 -2.34
CA HIS A 98 -4.67 10.64 -2.47
C HIS A 98 -5.15 10.14 -3.83
N ASP A 99 -4.31 10.22 -4.87
CA ASP A 99 -4.62 10.04 -6.29
C ASP A 99 -5.29 8.70 -6.57
N MET A 100 -4.75 7.61 -6.02
CA MET A 100 -5.30 6.27 -6.24
C MET A 100 -6.72 6.11 -5.68
N MET A 101 -7.06 6.83 -4.61
CA MET A 101 -8.32 6.66 -3.89
C MET A 101 -9.39 7.68 -4.26
N GLU A 102 -9.06 8.71 -5.05
CA GLU A 102 -9.98 9.79 -5.40
C GLU A 102 -11.30 9.28 -6.00
N SER A 103 -11.23 8.20 -6.78
CA SER A 103 -12.38 7.59 -7.44
C SER A 103 -13.01 6.41 -6.68
N TYR A 104 -12.45 6.02 -5.53
CA TYR A 104 -12.91 4.83 -4.80
C TYR A 104 -14.17 5.12 -3.97
N PRO A 105 -15.05 4.13 -3.76
CA PRO A 105 -16.27 4.32 -2.96
C PRO A 105 -15.92 4.80 -1.54
N SER A 106 -16.48 5.93 -1.13
CA SER A 106 -16.25 6.48 0.21
C SER A 106 -16.66 5.51 1.34
N THR A 107 -17.67 4.68 1.11
CA THR A 107 -18.08 3.61 2.03
C THR A 107 -16.97 2.60 2.27
N LEU A 108 -16.29 2.15 1.21
CA LEU A 108 -15.15 1.24 1.31
C LEU A 108 -14.00 1.87 2.08
N LEU A 109 -13.65 3.12 1.75
CA LEU A 109 -12.57 3.85 2.42
C LEU A 109 -12.87 4.02 3.91
N SER A 110 -14.10 4.38 4.26
CA SER A 110 -14.54 4.56 5.65
C SER A 110 -14.51 3.25 6.44
N GLU A 111 -14.96 2.14 5.84
CA GLU A 111 -14.94 0.81 6.45
C GLU A 111 -13.52 0.34 6.74
N LYS A 112 -12.61 0.53 5.78
CA LYS A 112 -11.27 -0.06 5.79
C LYS A 112 -10.20 0.80 6.46
N LEU A 113 -10.27 2.10 6.25
CA LEU A 113 -9.26 3.05 6.71
C LEU A 113 -9.72 3.82 7.95
N GLY A 114 -10.99 3.64 8.36
CA GLY A 114 -11.64 4.36 9.44
C GLY A 114 -12.17 5.72 8.97
N SER A 115 -12.81 6.46 9.89
CA SER A 115 -13.18 7.84 9.63
C SER A 115 -11.91 8.65 9.39
N MET A 116 -11.70 9.07 8.13
CA MET A 116 -10.68 10.06 7.77
C MET A 116 -11.08 11.38 8.44
N GLU A 117 -10.69 11.59 9.69
CA GLU A 117 -10.54 12.94 10.22
C GLU A 117 -9.35 13.53 9.47
N ALA A 118 -9.64 14.10 8.30
CA ALA A 118 -8.73 15.02 7.64
C ALA A 118 -8.55 16.20 8.60
N GLU A 119 -7.55 16.12 9.47
CA GLU A 119 -7.13 17.31 10.20
C GLU A 119 -6.66 18.33 9.17
N PRO A 120 -7.24 19.54 9.15
CA PRO A 120 -6.79 20.59 8.25
C PRO A 120 -5.34 20.93 8.60
N VAL A 121 -4.49 20.98 7.57
CA VAL A 121 -3.10 21.46 7.66
C VAL A 121 -3.08 22.94 8.05
#